data_AF-A0A975IWG7-F1
#
_entry.id   AF-A0A975IWG7-F1
#
_cell.length_a   1.000
_cell.length_b   1.000
_cell.length_c   1.000
_cell.angle_alpha   90.00
_cell.angle_beta   90.00
_cell.angle_gamma   90.00
#
_symmetry.space_group_name_H-M   'P 1'
#
loop_
_entity.id
_entity.type
_entity.pdbx_description
1 polymer ?
#
loop_
_entity_poly.entity_id
_entity_poly.type
_entity_poly.pdbx_seq_one_letter_code
_entity_poly.pdbx_strand_id
1 'polypeptide(L)'
;MGYLLNSLSNLPVDDEVDFYIFVINGQWDEPLYGMMEKNFASVAKNIGNNAVIARGLDPAEFVAEVQEKYLGHGQDDLWSLLPALLITDRHPDKLDDNAMRLVIPLRDADTRCGGWPNFFRLLSDFVQFRSDEFLRKFQKKEDVVGDLNRFIEIKPEFFGISLNVNEIVAWWRDRAARPTG
;
A
#
# COMPACT_ATOMS: atom_id res chain seq x y z
N MET A 1 -8.40 -5.05 10.58
CA MET A 1 -9.67 -5.65 10.08
C MET A 1 -9.48 -6.20 8.67
N GLY A 2 -10.19 -7.26 8.29
CA GLY A 2 -10.12 -7.85 6.94
C GLY A 2 -11.47 -7.92 6.27
N TYR A 3 -11.59 -7.40 5.03
CA TYR A 3 -12.82 -7.45 4.24
C TYR A 3 -12.67 -8.25 2.95
N LEU A 4 -13.68 -9.07 2.67
CA LEU A 4 -13.87 -9.74 1.39
C LEU A 4 -15.13 -9.13 0.75
N LEU A 5 -14.97 -8.41 -0.35
CA LEU A 5 -15.98 -7.51 -0.90
C LEU A 5 -16.38 -7.91 -2.32
N ASN A 6 -17.63 -7.66 -2.70
CA ASN A 6 -18.05 -7.75 -4.11
C ASN A 6 -17.49 -6.57 -4.93
N SER A 7 -17.44 -5.39 -4.34
CA SER A 7 -16.95 -4.15 -4.96
C SER A 7 -16.34 -3.25 -3.88
N LEU A 8 -15.41 -2.38 -4.28
CA LEU A 8 -14.77 -1.38 -3.44
C LEU A 8 -15.80 -0.44 -2.78
N SER A 9 -16.93 -0.15 -3.44
CA SER A 9 -17.99 0.67 -2.87
C SER A 9 -18.67 0.05 -1.65
N ASN A 10 -18.49 -1.26 -1.42
CA ASN A 10 -19.05 -1.97 -0.27
C ASN A 10 -18.14 -1.91 0.96
N LEU A 11 -16.97 -1.26 0.86
CA LEU A 11 -16.09 -1.06 1.99
C LEU A 11 -16.80 -0.18 3.03
N PRO A 12 -16.95 -0.62 4.29
CA PRO A 12 -17.58 0.20 5.31
C PRO A 12 -16.74 1.42 5.68
N VAL A 13 -17.41 2.55 5.83
CA VAL A 13 -16.80 3.76 6.40
C VAL A 13 -16.67 3.56 7.91
N ASP A 14 -15.46 3.75 8.41
CA ASP A 14 -15.13 3.70 9.83
C ASP A 14 -14.13 4.82 10.13
N ASP A 15 -14.49 5.70 11.07
CA ASP A 15 -13.69 6.86 11.45
C ASP A 15 -12.51 6.49 12.37
N GLU A 16 -12.47 5.26 12.90
CA GLU A 16 -11.34 4.73 13.67
C GLU A 16 -10.27 4.08 12.78
N VAL A 17 -10.53 3.94 11.47
CA VAL A 17 -9.57 3.38 10.51
C VAL A 17 -8.65 4.46 9.97
N ASP A 18 -7.37 4.27 10.25
CA ASP A 18 -6.29 5.15 9.81
C ASP A 18 -5.69 4.76 8.46
N PHE A 19 -5.76 3.47 8.11
CA PHE A 19 -5.12 2.94 6.91
C PHE A 19 -5.99 1.92 6.19
N TYR A 20 -5.99 1.99 4.87
CA TYR A 20 -6.56 0.99 3.98
C TYR A 20 -5.44 0.38 3.14
N ILE A 21 -5.45 -0.95 3.07
CA ILE A 21 -4.44 -1.77 2.43
C ILE A 21 -5.12 -2.60 1.35
N PHE A 22 -4.61 -2.48 0.13
CA PHE A 22 -5.08 -3.23 -1.03
C PHE A 22 -3.90 -3.92 -1.70
N VAL A 23 -4.09 -5.15 -2.15
CA VAL A 23 -3.13 -5.80 -3.03
C VAL A 23 -3.57 -5.53 -4.45
N ILE A 24 -2.71 -4.87 -5.23
CA ILE A 24 -2.96 -4.58 -6.65
C ILE A 24 -2.07 -5.48 -7.50
N ASN A 25 -2.63 -5.98 -8.61
CA ASN A 25 -1.94 -6.88 -9.53
C ASN A 25 -2.13 -6.44 -10.98
N GLY A 26 -1.25 -6.93 -11.85
CA GLY A 26 -1.43 -6.87 -13.29
C GLY A 26 -2.49 -7.88 -13.78
N GLN A 27 -2.65 -7.93 -15.10
CA GLN A 27 -3.56 -8.86 -15.78
C GLN A 27 -3.12 -10.33 -15.75
N TRP A 28 -1.91 -10.63 -15.26
CA TRP A 28 -1.31 -11.96 -15.26
C TRP A 28 -1.40 -12.61 -13.88
N ASP A 29 -1.61 -13.92 -13.84
CA ASP A 29 -1.53 -14.73 -12.61
C ASP A 29 -0.09 -14.69 -12.08
N GLU A 30 0.12 -13.85 -11.07
CA GLU A 30 1.43 -13.61 -10.47
C GLU A 30 1.51 -14.38 -9.14
N PRO A 31 2.49 -15.28 -8.96
CA PRO A 31 2.63 -16.10 -7.74
C PRO A 31 2.66 -15.27 -6.44
N LEU A 32 3.18 -14.04 -6.51
CA LEU A 32 3.25 -13.10 -5.39
C LEU A 32 1.88 -12.58 -4.96
N TYR A 33 0.95 -12.40 -5.90
CA TYR A 33 -0.43 -12.06 -5.58
C TYR A 33 -1.10 -13.20 -4.81
N GLY A 34 -0.99 -14.43 -5.31
CA GLY A 34 -1.49 -15.62 -4.63
C GLY A 34 -0.84 -15.86 -3.25
N MET A 35 0.41 -15.45 -3.06
CA MET A 35 1.07 -15.47 -1.74
C MET A 35 0.38 -14.49 -0.76
N MET A 36 0.07 -13.26 -1.20
CA MET A 36 -0.68 -12.31 -0.35
C MET A 36 -2.07 -12.85 -0.01
N GLU A 37 -2.76 -13.48 -0.96
CA GLU A 37 -4.07 -14.06 -0.72
C GLU A 37 -4.03 -15.20 0.31
N LYS A 38 -3.05 -16.09 0.21
CA LYS A 38 -2.85 -17.18 1.18
C LYS A 38 -2.58 -16.66 2.59
N ASN A 39 -1.97 -15.48 2.70
CA ASN A 39 -1.65 -14.84 3.97
C ASN A 39 -2.69 -13.81 4.43
N PHE A 40 -3.74 -13.55 3.65
CA PHE A 40 -4.72 -12.49 3.90
C PHE A 40 -5.29 -12.54 5.33
N ALA A 41 -5.73 -13.70 5.78
CA ALA A 41 -6.30 -13.86 7.13
C ALA A 41 -5.28 -13.57 8.24
N SER A 42 -4.02 -13.97 8.03
CA SER A 42 -2.93 -13.69 8.98
C SER A 42 -2.62 -12.20 9.03
N VAL A 43 -2.53 -11.54 7.86
CA VAL A 43 -2.31 -10.09 7.77
C VAL A 43 -3.47 -9.35 8.43
N ALA A 44 -4.72 -9.68 8.08
CA ALA A 44 -5.93 -9.05 8.63
C ALA A 44 -6.00 -9.14 10.16
N LYS A 45 -5.55 -10.27 10.74
CA LYS A 45 -5.46 -10.46 12.19
C LYS A 45 -4.36 -9.59 12.81
N ASN A 46 -3.23 -9.46 12.14
CA ASN A 46 -2.06 -8.78 12.69
C ASN A 46 -2.09 -7.27 12.49
N ILE A 47 -2.75 -6.70 11.47
CA ILE A 47 -2.75 -5.23 11.26
C ILE A 47 -3.57 -4.43 12.30
N GLY A 48 -4.31 -5.09 13.19
CA GLY A 48 -5.07 -4.45 14.26
C GLY A 48 -6.37 -3.78 13.79
N ASN A 49 -6.95 -2.93 14.65
CA ASN A 49 -8.24 -2.27 14.39
C ASN A 49 -8.08 -0.97 13.57
N ASN A 50 -6.96 -0.28 13.72
CA ASN A 50 -6.70 1.00 13.06
C ASN A 50 -6.41 0.86 11.56
N ALA A 51 -6.42 -0.36 11.02
CA ALA A 51 -6.14 -0.63 9.62
C ALA A 51 -7.09 -1.67 9.05
N VAL A 52 -7.37 -1.51 7.77
CA VAL A 52 -8.19 -2.40 6.98
C VAL A 52 -7.36 -2.99 5.85
N ILE A 53 -7.41 -4.30 5.67
CA ILE A 53 -7.02 -4.95 4.43
C ILE A 53 -8.26 -5.47 3.72
N ALA A 54 -8.39 -5.17 2.43
CA ALA A 54 -9.55 -5.58 1.65
C ALA A 54 -9.13 -6.30 0.36
N ARG A 55 -9.94 -7.27 -0.06
CA ARG A 55 -9.83 -7.92 -1.36
C ARG A 55 -11.20 -8.22 -1.97
N GLY A 56 -11.22 -8.40 -3.28
CA GLY A 56 -12.41 -8.77 -4.05
C GLY A 56 -12.77 -10.24 -3.94
N LEU A 57 -14.07 -10.54 -4.06
CA LEU A 57 -14.56 -11.87 -4.40
C LEU A 57 -14.24 -12.22 -5.85
N ASP A 58 -14.29 -11.22 -6.74
CA ASP A 58 -13.61 -11.23 -8.04
C ASP A 58 -12.33 -10.39 -7.91
N PRO A 59 -11.14 -11.02 -7.84
CA PRO A 59 -9.88 -10.31 -7.73
C PRO A 59 -9.61 -9.33 -8.88
N ALA A 60 -9.97 -9.67 -10.11
CA ALA A 60 -9.61 -8.88 -11.28
C ALA A 60 -10.45 -7.60 -11.35
N GLU A 61 -11.76 -7.73 -11.17
CA GLU A 61 -12.67 -6.57 -11.13
C GLU A 61 -12.35 -5.65 -9.95
N PHE A 62 -12.14 -6.22 -8.76
CA PHE A 62 -11.85 -5.42 -7.56
C PHE A 62 -10.52 -4.66 -7.66
N VAL A 63 -9.47 -5.29 -8.21
CA VAL A 63 -8.20 -4.60 -8.45
C VAL A 63 -8.37 -3.46 -9.44
N ALA A 64 -9.17 -3.64 -10.50
CA ALA A 64 -9.45 -2.58 -11.46
C ALA A 64 -10.17 -1.38 -10.80
N GLU A 65 -11.17 -1.63 -9.96
CA GLU A 65 -11.86 -0.58 -9.19
C GLU A 65 -10.89 0.16 -8.25
N VAL A 66 -10.02 -0.56 -7.54
CA VAL A 66 -9.01 0.05 -6.67
C VAL A 66 -8.03 0.92 -7.47
N GLN A 67 -7.54 0.42 -8.60
CA GLN A 67 -6.62 1.17 -9.45
C GLN A 67 -7.29 2.42 -10.02
N GLU A 68 -8.49 2.30 -10.59
CA GLU A 68 -9.23 3.45 -11.10
C GLU A 68 -9.47 4.49 -10.01
N LYS A 69 -9.92 4.05 -8.83
CA LYS A 69 -10.29 4.96 -7.75
C LYS A 69 -9.10 5.68 -7.15
N TYR A 70 -8.02 4.96 -6.84
CA TYR A 70 -6.88 5.52 -6.09
C TYR A 70 -5.75 6.03 -6.97
N LEU A 71 -5.57 5.46 -8.15
CA LEU A 71 -4.44 5.75 -9.03
C LEU A 71 -4.88 6.54 -10.27
N GLY A 72 -6.17 6.50 -10.65
CA GLY A 72 -6.67 7.19 -11.83
C GLY A 72 -6.25 6.53 -13.15
N HIS A 73 -6.55 7.18 -14.27
CA HIS A 73 -6.24 6.69 -15.62
C HIS A 73 -4.81 7.10 -16.07
N GLY A 74 -4.16 6.27 -16.90
CA GLY A 74 -2.86 6.58 -17.53
C GLY A 74 -1.62 6.06 -16.79
N GLN A 75 -1.79 5.07 -15.92
CA GLN A 75 -0.73 4.54 -15.05
C GLN A 75 0.11 3.46 -15.74
N ASP A 76 0.52 3.68 -17.00
CA ASP A 76 1.30 2.69 -17.74
C ASP A 76 2.61 2.32 -17.02
N ASP A 77 3.13 3.27 -16.25
CA ASP A 77 4.36 3.13 -15.49
C ASP A 77 4.17 2.33 -14.19
N LEU A 78 2.96 2.24 -13.64
CA LEU A 78 2.68 1.39 -12.48
C LEU A 78 2.67 -0.09 -12.82
N TRP A 79 2.36 -0.48 -14.07
CA TRP A 79 2.40 -1.90 -14.46
C TRP A 79 3.75 -2.55 -14.18
N SER A 80 4.84 -1.76 -14.28
CA SER A 80 6.20 -2.22 -13.98
C SER A 80 6.42 -2.57 -12.50
N LEU A 81 5.63 -1.99 -11.58
CA LEU A 81 5.73 -2.18 -10.14
C LEU A 81 4.85 -3.32 -9.62
N LEU A 82 3.95 -3.84 -10.47
CA LEU A 82 3.01 -4.88 -10.07
C LEU A 82 3.67 -6.28 -10.02
N PRO A 83 3.19 -7.17 -9.13
CA PRO A 83 2.18 -6.91 -8.10
C PRO A 83 2.72 -6.03 -6.97
N ALA A 84 1.86 -5.22 -6.38
CA ALA A 84 2.21 -4.25 -5.34
C ALA A 84 1.16 -4.20 -4.23
N LEU A 85 1.57 -3.68 -3.07
CA LEU A 85 0.69 -3.29 -1.98
C LEU A 85 0.41 -1.79 -2.08
N LEU A 86 -0.85 -1.40 -2.19
CA LEU A 86 -1.30 -0.02 -2.03
C LEU A 86 -1.70 0.20 -0.57
N ILE A 87 -1.11 1.20 0.08
CA ILE A 87 -1.48 1.66 1.42
C ILE A 87 -1.90 3.13 1.32
N THR A 88 -3.07 3.47 1.83
CA THR A 88 -3.64 4.82 1.80
C THR A 88 -4.30 5.16 3.13
N ASP A 89 -4.41 6.45 3.46
CA ASP A 89 -5.07 6.95 4.68
C ASP A 89 -6.52 7.40 4.46
N ARG A 90 -7.06 7.19 3.25
CA ARG A 90 -8.40 7.63 2.87
C ARG A 90 -9.28 6.47 2.41
N HIS A 91 -10.49 6.45 2.96
CA HIS A 91 -11.60 5.66 2.45
C HIS A 91 -11.90 6.08 1.00
N PRO A 92 -12.29 5.17 0.08
CA PRO A 92 -12.58 5.54 -1.31
C PRO A 92 -13.62 6.67 -1.44
N ASP A 93 -14.62 6.71 -0.56
CA ASP A 93 -15.65 7.76 -0.58
C ASP A 93 -15.17 9.13 -0.06
N LYS A 94 -14.04 9.15 0.66
CA LYS A 94 -13.44 10.36 1.25
C LYS A 94 -12.11 10.71 0.57
N LEU A 95 -11.90 10.23 -0.65
CA LEU A 95 -10.64 10.42 -1.37
C LEU A 95 -10.51 11.85 -1.88
N ASP A 96 -9.35 12.46 -1.64
CA ASP A 96 -8.99 13.79 -2.10
C ASP A 96 -7.54 13.81 -2.65
N ASP A 97 -7.09 14.96 -3.11
CA ASP A 97 -5.74 15.14 -3.66
C ASP A 97 -4.65 15.01 -2.58
N ASN A 98 -4.99 15.24 -1.31
CA ASN A 98 -4.06 15.16 -0.19
C ASN A 98 -3.94 13.74 0.39
N ALA A 99 -4.68 12.78 -0.15
CA ALA A 99 -4.64 11.40 0.30
C ALA A 99 -3.24 10.79 0.09
N MET A 100 -2.71 10.20 1.14
CA MET A 100 -1.48 9.42 1.06
C MET A 100 -1.75 8.19 0.19
N ARG A 101 -0.87 7.94 -0.79
CA ARG A 101 -0.91 6.76 -1.66
C ARG A 101 0.49 6.16 -1.74
N LEU A 102 0.70 5.10 -0.98
CA LEU A 102 1.97 4.40 -0.93
C LEU A 102 1.87 3.08 -1.71
N VAL A 103 2.66 2.95 -2.76
CA VAL A 103 2.74 1.73 -3.59
C VAL A 103 4.05 1.01 -3.28
N ILE A 104 3.96 -0.20 -2.73
CA ILE A 104 5.10 -1.04 -2.36
C ILE A 104 5.17 -2.25 -3.31
N PRO A 105 6.15 -2.31 -4.23
CA PRO A 105 6.33 -3.47 -5.10
C PRO A 105 6.61 -4.73 -4.29
N LEU A 106 5.93 -5.83 -4.60
CA LEU A 106 6.12 -7.10 -3.89
C LEU A 106 7.32 -7.90 -4.39
N ARG A 107 7.82 -7.62 -5.61
CA ARG A 107 8.91 -8.39 -6.25
C ARG A 107 10.17 -8.50 -5.39
N ASP A 108 10.54 -7.42 -4.70
CA ASP A 108 11.74 -7.39 -3.84
C ASP A 108 11.42 -7.41 -2.33
N ALA A 109 10.14 -7.46 -1.96
CA ALA A 109 9.70 -7.26 -0.59
C ALA A 109 10.26 -8.34 0.36
N ASP A 110 10.30 -9.59 -0.09
CA ASP A 110 10.89 -10.71 0.65
C ASP A 110 12.36 -10.45 0.97
N THR A 111 13.17 -10.12 -0.03
CA THR A 111 14.60 -9.88 0.14
C THR A 111 14.87 -8.64 1.00
N ARG A 112 14.16 -7.53 0.75
CA ARG A 112 14.34 -6.27 1.49
C ARG A 112 13.98 -6.40 2.97
N CYS A 113 12.97 -7.20 3.27
CA CYS A 113 12.53 -7.44 4.64
C CYS A 113 13.22 -8.66 5.28
N GLY A 114 14.01 -9.45 4.56
CA GLY A 114 14.63 -10.66 5.11
C GLY A 114 13.60 -11.78 5.38
N GLY A 115 12.60 -11.90 4.50
CA GLY A 115 11.55 -12.92 4.56
C GLY A 115 10.13 -12.35 4.64
N TRP A 116 9.16 -13.02 4.01
CA TRP A 116 7.72 -12.71 4.13
C TRP A 116 7.21 -12.59 5.57
N PRO A 117 7.59 -13.45 6.54
CA PRO A 117 7.16 -13.27 7.93
C PRO A 117 7.59 -11.91 8.50
N ASN A 118 8.80 -11.45 8.17
CA ASN A 118 9.29 -10.17 8.63
C ASN A 118 8.66 -9.01 7.85
N PHE A 119 8.37 -9.19 6.55
CA PHE A 119 7.57 -8.22 5.79
C PHE A 119 6.20 -7.97 6.43
N PHE A 120 5.45 -9.03 6.77
CA PHE A 120 4.15 -8.89 7.40
C PHE A 120 4.21 -8.29 8.81
N ARG A 121 5.23 -8.65 9.59
CA ARG A 121 5.48 -8.01 10.89
C ARG A 121 5.73 -6.52 10.73
N LEU A 122 6.63 -6.13 9.84
CA LEU A 122 6.96 -4.72 9.61
C LEU A 122 5.76 -3.93 9.08
N LEU A 123 4.97 -4.50 8.17
CA LEU A 123 3.72 -3.90 7.71
C LEU A 123 2.74 -3.67 8.88
N SER A 124 2.60 -4.67 9.75
CA SER A 124 1.77 -4.58 10.96
C SER A 124 2.28 -3.47 11.88
N ASP A 125 3.58 -3.44 12.17
CA ASP A 125 4.18 -2.42 13.04
C ASP A 125 4.04 -1.02 12.45
N PHE A 126 4.09 -0.90 11.13
CA PHE A 126 3.86 0.34 10.40
C PHE A 126 2.43 0.85 10.60
N VAL A 127 1.41 0.02 10.38
CA VAL A 127 0.02 0.48 10.48
C VAL A 127 -0.48 0.63 11.91
N GLN A 128 0.02 -0.18 12.86
CA GLN A 128 -0.40 -0.10 14.26
C GLN A 128 0.37 0.96 15.04
N PHE A 129 1.69 0.96 14.92
CA PHE A 129 2.57 1.73 15.79
C PHE A 129 3.27 2.88 15.06
N ARG A 130 2.93 3.11 13.78
CA ARG A 130 3.55 4.13 12.93
C ARG A 130 5.08 3.97 12.88
N SER A 131 5.55 2.72 12.91
CA SER A 131 6.97 2.41 12.78
C SER A 131 7.44 2.76 11.37
N ASP A 132 8.53 3.53 11.27
CA ASP A 132 9.13 3.87 9.98
C ASP A 132 10.03 2.76 9.42
N GLU A 133 10.30 1.70 10.19
CA GLU A 133 11.21 0.62 9.82
C GLU A 133 10.78 -0.06 8.51
N PHE A 134 9.47 -0.24 8.33
CA PHE A 134 8.89 -0.78 7.10
C PHE A 134 9.25 0.08 5.89
N LEU A 135 9.00 1.39 5.97
CA LEU A 135 9.29 2.32 4.87
C LEU A 135 10.78 2.38 4.55
N ARG A 136 11.64 2.31 5.58
CA ARG A 136 13.10 2.32 5.43
C ARG A 136 13.62 1.12 4.63
N LYS A 137 12.91 -0.01 4.57
CA LYS A 137 13.28 -1.15 3.70
C LYS A 137 13.12 -0.82 2.20
N PHE A 138 12.27 0.14 1.88
CA PHE A 138 11.94 0.55 0.52
C PHE A 138 12.49 1.95 0.19
N GLN A 139 13.08 2.64 1.16
CA GLN A 139 13.83 3.89 0.94
C GLN A 139 15.09 3.61 0.11
N LYS A 140 15.31 4.38 -0.96
CA LYS A 140 16.54 4.27 -1.77
C LYS A 140 17.77 4.55 -0.91
N LYS A 141 18.80 3.71 -1.01
CA LYS A 141 20.20 4.15 -0.82
C LYS A 141 20.69 4.54 -2.20
N GLU A 142 21.22 5.74 -2.36
CA GLU A 142 21.69 6.26 -3.66
C GLU A 142 22.90 5.51 -4.26
N ASP A 143 23.47 4.52 -3.57
CA ASP A 143 24.63 3.78 -4.07
C ASP A 143 24.29 2.31 -4.41
N VAL A 144 23.95 2.06 -5.67
CA VAL A 144 24.38 0.81 -6.36
C VAL A 144 24.71 1.18 -7.81
N VAL A 145 26.00 1.27 -8.07
CA VAL A 145 26.62 1.39 -9.40
C VAL A 145 26.12 0.28 -10.30
N GLY A 146 25.68 0.65 -11.51
CA GLY A 146 25.68 -0.23 -12.67
C GLY A 146 24.46 -1.14 -12.79
N ASP A 147 23.66 -0.83 -13.80
CA ASP A 147 22.77 -1.74 -14.51
C ASP A 147 21.39 -2.09 -13.92
N LEU A 148 20.40 -1.71 -14.73
CA LEU A 148 19.04 -2.25 -14.84
C LEU A 148 18.12 -2.04 -13.65
N ASN A 149 17.71 -0.80 -13.45
CA ASN A 149 16.42 -0.55 -12.84
C ASN A 149 15.81 0.73 -13.46
N ARG A 150 15.06 0.55 -14.56
CA ARG A 150 14.15 1.58 -15.05
C ARG A 150 13.11 1.81 -13.97
N PHE A 151 13.22 2.90 -13.23
CA PHE A 151 12.13 3.39 -12.39
C PHE A 151 11.59 4.63 -13.05
N ILE A 152 10.41 4.46 -13.65
CA ILE A 152 9.76 5.44 -14.51
C ILE A 152 9.04 6.48 -13.63
N GLU A 153 9.10 7.73 -14.07
CA GLU A 153 8.57 8.93 -13.44
C GLU A 153 7.13 9.17 -13.93
N ILE A 154 6.14 9.26 -13.03
CA ILE A 154 4.92 10.04 -13.33
C ILE A 154 4.54 10.91 -12.12
N LYS A 155 4.54 12.22 -12.37
CA LYS A 155 3.97 13.27 -11.54
C LYS A 155 2.74 13.87 -12.23
N PRO A 156 1.82 14.48 -11.47
CA PRO A 156 1.90 15.94 -11.48
C PRO A 156 2.48 16.54 -10.19
N GLU A 157 2.02 16.17 -8.98
CA GLU A 157 2.49 16.83 -7.74
C GLU A 157 2.55 15.96 -6.45
N PHE A 158 2.81 14.65 -6.56
CA PHE A 158 3.39 13.70 -5.55
C PHE A 158 2.70 12.32 -5.60
N PHE A 159 3.01 11.57 -6.66
CA PHE A 159 2.86 10.11 -6.67
C PHE A 159 4.21 9.48 -6.34
N GLY A 160 4.22 8.56 -5.35
CA GLY A 160 5.41 8.12 -4.64
C GLY A 160 6.46 7.37 -5.45
N ILE A 161 7.40 8.11 -6.06
CA ILE A 161 8.63 7.56 -6.67
C ILE A 161 9.88 8.28 -6.11
N SER A 162 9.82 8.57 -4.82
CA SER A 162 10.96 8.67 -3.91
C SER A 162 10.36 8.56 -2.51
N LEU A 163 10.52 7.41 -1.86
CA LEU A 163 10.10 7.25 -0.46
C LEU A 163 10.94 8.19 0.42
N ASN A 164 10.51 9.45 0.54
CA ASN A 164 11.05 10.35 1.54
C ASN A 164 10.37 10.00 2.87
N VAL A 165 10.97 9.02 3.56
CA VAL A 165 10.48 8.54 4.86
C VAL A 165 10.31 9.71 5.84
N ASN A 166 11.15 10.75 5.74
CA ASN A 166 11.05 11.92 6.62
C ASN A 166 9.78 12.73 6.36
N GLU A 167 9.31 12.85 5.12
CA GLU A 167 8.05 13.53 4.80
C GLU A 167 6.84 12.76 5.34
N ILE A 168 6.83 11.43 5.19
CA ILE A 168 5.74 10.58 5.72
C ILE A 168 5.72 10.62 7.25
N VAL A 169 6.89 10.55 7.88
CA VAL A 169 7.02 10.66 9.34
C VAL A 169 6.61 12.04 9.83
N ALA A 170 6.96 13.12 9.13
CA ALA A 170 6.53 14.48 9.48
C ALA A 170 5.01 14.63 9.37
N TRP A 171 4.42 14.15 8.26
CA TRP A 171 2.98 14.13 8.04
C TRP A 171 2.22 13.43 9.17
N TRP A 172 2.70 12.28 9.68
CA TRP A 172 2.09 11.61 10.83
C TRP A 172 2.12 12.43 12.10
N ARG A 173 3.25 13.07 12.41
CA ARG A 173 3.38 13.89 13.63
C ARG A 173 2.39 15.06 13.60
N ASP A 174 2.26 15.70 12.45
CA ASP A 174 1.31 16.81 12.26
C ASP A 174 -0.14 16.36 12.42
N ARG A 175 -0.47 15.15 11.97
CA ARG A 175 -1.82 14.58 12.12
C ARG A 175 -2.12 14.16 13.56
N ALA A 176 -1.16 13.53 14.25
CA ALA A 176 -1.29 13.16 15.66
C ALA A 176 -1.42 14.38 16.58
N ALA A 177 -0.91 15.55 16.16
CA ALA A 177 -1.01 16.81 16.90
C ALA A 177 -2.32 17.58 16.68
N ARG A 178 -3.16 17.18 15.71
CA ARG A 178 -4.48 17.80 15.50
C ARG A 178 -5.49 17.12 16.43
N PRO A 179 -6.16 17.84 17.34
CA PRO A 179 -7.26 17.26 18.10
C PRO A 179 -8.34 16.82 17.10
N THR A 180 -8.79 15.58 17.24
CA THR A 180 -9.99 15.06 16.56
C THR A 180 -11.15 15.96 16.95
N GLY A 181 -11.53 16.86 16.05
CA GLY A 181 -12.69 17.73 16.18
C GLY A 181 -13.96 17.02 15.75
#